data_AF-A0A953MTE9-F1
#
_entry.id   AF-A0A953MTE9-F1
#
_cell.length_a   1.000
_cell.length_b   1.000
_cell.length_c   1.000
_cell.angle_alpha   90.00
_cell.angle_beta   90.00
_cell.angle_gamma   90.00
#
_symmetry.space_group_name_H-M   'P 1'
#
loop_
_entity.id
_entity.type
_entity.pdbx_description
1 polymer ?
#
loop_
_entity_poly.entity_id
_entity_poly.type
_entity_poly.pdbx_seq_one_letter_code
_entity_poly.pdbx_strand_id
1 'polypeptide(L)'
;MNTEKSRTCRAAIMHPYFFPYIGYYQMAAAVKRFLFYDDVQYIKGGHIARNKLLINGKEWLFTVQLSGTSPNQLNQDVRLDEGKWPHWKDKFLRTIDQNYRKAENYAPVANCWRRSCKCPMIGSPAWPSAPFGW
;
A
#
# COMPACT_ATOMS: atom_id res chain seq x y z
N MET A 1 18.17 25.87 -36.25
CA MET A 1 18.69 25.79 -34.86
C MET A 1 17.88 24.73 -34.12
N ASN A 2 18.50 23.57 -33.86
CA ASN A 2 17.88 22.44 -33.18
C ASN A 2 17.72 22.76 -31.68
N THR A 3 16.49 22.77 -31.19
CA THR A 3 16.20 22.70 -29.76
C THR A 3 16.02 21.23 -29.36
N GLU A 4 17.14 20.53 -29.12
CA GLU A 4 17.08 19.27 -28.38
C GLU A 4 16.69 19.57 -26.94
N LYS A 5 15.38 19.55 -26.69
CA LYS A 5 14.80 19.59 -25.36
C LYS A 5 15.30 18.35 -24.61
N SER A 6 16.32 18.53 -23.77
CA SER A 6 16.82 17.48 -22.86
C SER A 6 15.62 16.81 -22.19
N ARG A 7 15.36 15.55 -22.57
CA ARG A 7 14.23 14.79 -22.04
C ARG A 7 14.56 14.42 -20.60
N THR A 8 14.20 15.28 -19.67
CA THR A 8 14.42 15.06 -18.24
C THR A 8 13.61 13.84 -17.79
N CYS A 9 14.31 12.72 -17.56
CA CYS A 9 13.72 11.50 -17.04
C CYS A 9 13.58 11.64 -15.51
N ARG A 10 12.40 12.05 -15.05
CA ARG A 10 12.10 12.14 -13.62
C ARG A 10 11.76 10.75 -13.11
N ALA A 11 12.44 10.31 -12.06
CA ALA A 11 12.17 9.04 -11.39
C ALA A 11 11.94 9.28 -9.89
N ALA A 12 11.15 8.41 -9.27
CA ALA A 12 10.99 8.35 -7.82
C ALA A 12 11.22 6.91 -7.34
N ILE A 13 11.80 6.80 -6.15
CA ILE A 13 12.10 5.53 -5.48
C ILE A 13 11.50 5.63 -4.09
N MET A 14 10.60 4.71 -3.73
CA MET A 14 9.93 4.74 -2.43
C MET A 14 9.68 3.33 -1.91
N HIS A 15 9.74 3.16 -0.59
CA HIS A 15 9.26 1.93 0.03
C HIS A 15 7.79 1.67 -0.31
N PRO A 16 7.37 0.42 -0.51
CA PRO A 16 5.95 0.08 -0.54
C PRO A 16 5.35 0.25 0.87
N TYR A 17 4.19 0.90 0.93
CA TYR A 17 3.42 1.08 2.16
C TYR A 17 2.10 0.30 2.06
N PHE A 18 1.65 -0.27 3.18
CA PHE A 18 0.33 -0.92 3.21
C PHE A 18 -0.80 0.08 2.92
N PHE A 19 -0.68 1.31 3.41
CA PHE A 19 -1.62 2.39 3.13
C PHE A 19 -0.88 3.67 2.72
N PRO A 20 -0.56 3.84 1.43
CA PRO A 20 0.17 5.01 0.97
C PRO A 20 -0.61 6.31 1.23
N TYR A 21 0.09 7.34 1.69
CA TYR A 21 -0.48 8.67 1.91
C TYR A 21 -0.58 9.45 0.59
N ILE A 22 -1.35 10.54 0.57
CA ILE A 22 -1.65 11.29 -0.66
C ILE A 22 -0.39 11.74 -1.43
N GLY A 23 0.66 12.16 -0.72
CA GLY A 23 1.94 12.57 -1.31
C GLY A 23 2.65 11.45 -2.06
N TYR A 24 2.43 10.18 -1.67
CA TYR A 24 2.95 9.01 -2.39
C TYR A 24 2.37 8.94 -3.80
N TYR A 25 1.05 9.10 -3.92
CA TYR A 25 0.36 9.09 -5.21
C TYR A 25 0.70 10.31 -6.06
N GLN A 26 0.82 11.50 -5.43
CA GLN A 26 1.26 12.71 -6.13
C GLN A 26 2.66 12.54 -6.71
N MET A 27 3.57 11.92 -5.96
CA MET A 27 4.92 11.62 -6.43
C MET A 27 4.91 10.61 -7.58
N ALA A 28 4.16 9.52 -7.44
CA ALA A 28 4.00 8.52 -8.51
C ALA A 28 3.44 9.14 -9.81
N ALA A 29 2.47 10.06 -9.70
CA ALA A 29 1.90 10.77 -10.83
C ALA A 29 2.85 11.82 -11.45
N ALA A 30 3.83 12.33 -10.69
CA ALA A 30 4.74 13.38 -11.14
C ALA A 30 5.98 12.87 -11.89
N VAL A 31 6.25 11.56 -11.85
CA VAL A 31 7.47 10.95 -12.41
C VAL A 31 7.18 10.05 -13.61
N LYS A 32 8.19 9.86 -14.46
CA LYS A 32 8.13 8.93 -15.60
C LYS A 32 8.37 7.48 -15.17
N ARG A 33 9.17 7.28 -14.12
CA ARG A 33 9.50 5.96 -13.57
C ARG A 33 9.32 5.98 -12.06
N PHE A 34 8.54 5.04 -11.54
CA PHE A 34 8.36 4.85 -10.11
C PHE A 34 8.88 3.47 -9.75
N LEU A 35 9.86 3.41 -8.84
CA LEU A 35 10.48 2.17 -8.41
C LEU A 35 10.09 1.88 -6.95
N PHE A 36 9.64 0.66 -6.70
CA PHE A 36 9.46 0.17 -5.34
C PHE A 36 10.82 -0.22 -4.75
N TYR A 37 11.08 0.26 -3.54
CA TYR A 37 12.31 -0.02 -2.80
C TYR A 37 12.03 -1.08 -1.73
N ASP A 38 11.96 -2.33 -2.16
CA ASP A 38 11.58 -3.49 -1.36
C ASP A 38 12.70 -4.53 -1.16
N ASP A 39 13.83 -4.35 -1.83
CA ASP A 39 15.08 -5.12 -1.72
C ASP A 39 15.94 -4.71 -0.50
N VAL A 40 15.33 -4.05 0.47
CA VAL A 40 15.97 -3.56 1.70
C VAL A 40 15.31 -4.07 2.95
N GLN A 41 16.03 -3.99 4.06
CA GLN A 41 15.58 -4.47 5.36
C GLN A 41 14.26 -3.81 5.79
N TYR A 42 13.35 -4.63 6.26
CA TYR A 42 12.09 -4.20 6.82
C TYR A 42 12.30 -3.43 8.12
N ILE A 43 11.82 -2.20 8.15
CA ILE A 43 11.90 -1.34 9.33
C ILE A 43 10.81 -1.71 10.33
N LYS A 44 11.16 -2.54 11.32
CA LYS A 44 10.24 -2.92 12.40
C LYS A 44 9.80 -1.67 13.19
N GLY A 45 8.48 -1.47 13.28
CA GLY A 45 7.89 -0.30 13.94
C GLY A 45 7.78 0.96 13.06
N GLY A 46 8.27 0.90 11.82
CA GLY A 46 8.10 1.95 10.82
C GLY A 46 6.67 2.03 10.27
N HIS A 47 6.43 3.01 9.40
CA HIS A 47 5.11 3.30 8.84
C HIS A 47 4.64 2.34 7.75
N ILE A 48 5.50 1.41 7.30
CA ILE A 48 5.16 0.43 6.25
C ILE A 48 3.92 -0.38 6.65
N ALA A 49 3.89 -0.91 7.87
CA ALA A 49 2.76 -1.66 8.42
C ALA A 49 1.94 -0.88 9.47
N ARG A 50 2.43 0.28 9.92
CA ARG A 50 1.84 1.09 10.99
C ARG A 50 1.21 2.37 10.42
N ASN A 51 -0.11 2.42 10.43
CA ASN A 51 -0.90 3.48 9.80
C ASN A 51 -1.89 4.12 10.79
N LYS A 52 -2.49 5.24 10.40
CA LYS A 52 -3.45 5.98 11.22
C LYS A 52 -4.80 6.09 10.51
N LEU A 53 -5.87 6.05 11.29
CA LEU A 53 -7.22 6.45 10.88
C LEU A 53 -7.64 7.66 11.71
N LEU A 54 -8.51 8.48 11.16
CA LEU A 54 -9.19 9.55 11.90
C LEU A 54 -10.54 9.02 12.42
N ILE A 55 -10.63 8.76 13.72
CA ILE A 55 -11.85 8.26 14.37
C ILE A 55 -12.37 9.34 15.31
N ASN A 56 -13.59 9.83 15.10
CA ASN A 56 -14.20 10.90 15.90
C ASN A 56 -13.29 12.13 16.08
N GLY A 57 -12.60 12.53 15.01
CA GLY A 57 -11.66 13.66 15.03
C GLY A 57 -10.33 13.40 15.74
N LYS A 58 -10.06 12.17 16.21
CA LYS A 58 -8.81 11.79 16.86
C LYS A 58 -8.04 10.75 16.03
N GLU A 59 -6.72 10.83 16.07
CA GLU A 59 -5.88 9.82 15.45
C GLU A 59 -6.00 8.48 16.18
N TRP A 60 -6.32 7.43 15.43
CA TRP A 60 -6.35 6.05 15.90
C TRP A 60 -5.33 5.24 15.10
N LEU A 61 -4.38 4.64 15.81
CA LEU A 61 -3.24 3.98 15.20
C LEU A 61 -3.48 2.47 15.10
N PHE A 62 -3.15 1.89 13.94
CA PHE A 62 -3.26 0.47 13.70
C PHE A 62 -2.00 -0.10 13.04
N THR A 63 -1.78 -1.39 13.29
CA THR A 63 -0.66 -2.13 12.71
C THR A 63 -1.19 -3.39 12.04
N VAL A 64 -0.76 -3.60 10.80
CA VAL A 64 -1.05 -4.82 10.03
C VAL A 64 -0.35 -6.01 10.70
N GLN A 65 -1.05 -7.14 10.78
CA GLN A 65 -0.50 -8.34 11.41
C GLN A 65 0.43 -9.05 10.44
N LEU A 66 1.71 -9.08 10.77
CA LEU A 66 2.79 -9.67 9.97
C LEU A 66 3.32 -10.94 10.64
N SER A 67 3.77 -11.90 9.84
CA SER A 67 4.37 -13.14 10.32
C SER A 67 5.88 -12.99 10.48
N GLY A 68 6.41 -13.43 11.63
CA GLY A 68 7.85 -13.70 11.80
C GLY A 68 8.82 -12.55 11.52
N THR A 69 8.41 -11.29 11.65
CA THR A 69 9.24 -10.15 11.22
C THR A 69 10.57 -10.09 11.96
N SER A 70 11.66 -10.18 11.19
CA SER A 70 13.05 -10.07 11.64
C SER A 70 13.66 -8.74 11.16
N PRO A 71 14.56 -8.09 11.93
CA PRO A 71 15.28 -6.89 11.46
C PRO A 71 16.11 -7.13 10.19
N ASN A 72 16.53 -8.37 9.93
CA ASN A 72 17.33 -8.74 8.75
C ASN A 72 16.47 -9.19 7.56
N GLN A 73 15.15 -9.22 7.71
CA GLN A 73 14.24 -9.64 6.65
C GLN A 73 14.07 -8.51 5.63
N LEU A 74 14.13 -8.82 4.34
CA LEU A 74 13.83 -7.83 3.30
C LEU A 74 12.34 -7.52 3.29
N ASN A 75 12.00 -6.29 2.88
CA ASN A 75 10.62 -5.82 2.86
C ASN A 75 9.76 -6.65 1.89
N GLN A 76 10.33 -7.05 0.75
CA GLN A 76 9.68 -7.96 -0.21
C GLN A 76 9.38 -9.36 0.35
N ASP A 77 10.07 -9.78 1.42
CA ASP A 77 9.90 -11.10 2.05
C ASP A 77 8.93 -11.07 3.23
N VAL A 78 8.47 -9.88 3.63
CA VAL A 78 7.48 -9.74 4.69
C VAL A 78 6.16 -10.35 4.24
N ARG A 79 5.55 -11.16 5.11
CA ARG A 79 4.28 -11.83 4.86
C ARG A 79 3.27 -11.46 5.95
N LEU A 80 1.99 -11.52 5.59
CA LEU A 80 0.90 -11.40 6.55
C LEU A 80 0.89 -12.62 7.48
N ASP A 81 0.46 -12.41 8.72
CA ASP A 81 0.17 -13.52 9.63
C ASP A 81 -1.13 -14.19 9.19
N GLU A 82 -1.04 -15.30 8.45
CA GLU A 82 -2.21 -16.01 7.88
C GLU A 82 -3.21 -16.46 8.94
N GLY A 83 -2.74 -16.78 10.16
CA GLY A 83 -3.61 -17.18 11.26
C GLY A 83 -4.41 -16.01 11.84
N LYS A 84 -3.81 -14.82 11.93
CA LYS A 84 -4.48 -13.62 12.47
C LYS A 84 -5.19 -12.79 11.40
N TRP A 85 -4.80 -12.92 10.14
CA TRP A 85 -5.23 -12.05 9.05
C TRP A 85 -6.74 -12.04 8.84
N PRO A 86 -7.47 -13.17 8.74
CA PRO A 86 -8.91 -13.14 8.49
C PRO A 86 -9.67 -12.34 9.54
N HIS A 87 -9.42 -12.62 10.82
CA HIS A 87 -10.07 -11.92 11.93
C HIS A 87 -9.66 -10.45 12.01
N TRP A 88 -8.37 -10.14 11.80
CA TRP A 88 -7.88 -8.77 11.80
C TRP A 88 -8.52 -7.95 10.68
N LYS A 89 -8.57 -8.51 9.46
CA LYS A 89 -9.16 -7.89 8.27
C LYS A 89 -10.63 -7.57 8.50
N ASP A 90 -11.42 -8.52 9.00
CA ASP A 90 -12.86 -8.30 9.23
C ASP A 90 -13.11 -7.23 10.29
N LYS A 91 -12.32 -7.25 11.38
CA LYS A 91 -12.38 -6.21 12.41
C LYS A 91 -12.02 -4.83 11.85
N PHE A 92 -10.94 -4.76 11.06
CA PHE A 92 -10.48 -3.51 10.45
C PHE A 92 -11.51 -2.93 9.47
N LEU A 93 -12.06 -3.76 8.59
CA LEU A 93 -13.10 -3.34 7.65
C LEU A 93 -14.35 -2.84 8.38
N ARG A 94 -14.78 -3.55 9.42
CA ARG A 94 -15.91 -3.10 10.26
C ARG A 94 -15.63 -1.76 10.93
N THR A 95 -14.41 -1.53 11.43
CA THR A 95 -14.01 -0.24 11.98
C THR A 95 -14.12 0.87 10.93
N ILE A 96 -13.70 0.62 9.69
CA ILE A 96 -13.80 1.62 8.61
C ILE A 96 -15.26 1.88 8.25
N ASP A 97 -16.07 0.84 8.11
CA ASP A 97 -17.50 0.97 7.81
C ASP A 97 -18.22 1.80 8.89
N GLN A 98 -17.95 1.54 10.17
CA GLN A 98 -18.58 2.27 11.26
C GLN A 98 -18.21 3.76 11.31
N ASN A 99 -16.96 4.09 10.96
CA ASN A 99 -16.44 5.46 11.09
C ASN A 99 -16.61 6.31 9.84
N TYR A 100 -16.61 5.69 8.66
CA TYR A 100 -16.57 6.41 7.38
C TYR A 100 -17.78 6.17 6.49
N ARG A 101 -18.76 5.31 6.83
CA ARG A 101 -19.91 5.04 5.95
C ARG A 101 -20.71 6.28 5.51
N LYS A 102 -20.67 7.36 6.29
CA LYS A 102 -21.32 8.64 5.97
C LYS A 102 -20.41 9.64 5.24
N ALA A 103 -19.14 9.31 5.00
CA ALA A 103 -18.22 10.18 4.29
C ALA A 103 -18.56 10.21 2.79
N GLU A 104 -18.41 11.40 2.18
CA GLU A 104 -18.74 11.66 0.77
C GLU A 104 -18.13 10.63 -0.19
N ASN A 105 -16.87 10.26 0.04
CA ASN A 105 -16.11 9.35 -0.83
C ASN A 105 -16.07 7.89 -0.35
N TYR A 106 -16.89 7.49 0.63
CA TYR A 106 -16.82 6.13 1.17
C TYR A 106 -17.21 5.06 0.13
N ALA A 107 -18.33 5.22 -0.57
CA ALA A 107 -18.82 4.25 -1.54
C ALA A 107 -17.80 3.93 -2.67
N PRO A 108 -17.22 4.92 -3.38
CA PRO A 108 -16.23 4.64 -4.43
C PRO A 108 -14.97 3.97 -3.86
N VAL A 109 -14.49 4.39 -2.69
CA VAL A 109 -13.30 3.80 -2.04
C VAL A 109 -13.58 2.35 -1.60
N ALA A 110 -14.72 2.09 -0.98
CA ALA A 110 -15.11 0.76 -0.53
C ALA A 110 -15.25 -0.23 -1.71
N ASN A 111 -15.79 0.23 -2.85
CA ASN A 111 -15.87 -0.58 -4.06
C ASN A 111 -14.49 -0.93 -4.62
N CYS A 112 -13.56 0.03 -4.63
CA CYS A 112 -12.18 -0.22 -5.03
C CYS A 112 -11.55 -1.34 -4.19
N TRP A 113 -11.67 -1.26 -2.86
CA TRP A 113 -11.06 -2.24 -1.96
C TRP A 113 -11.69 -3.62 -2.05
N ARG A 114 -13.02 -3.70 -2.19
CA ARG A 114 -13.72 -4.99 -2.38
C ARG A 114 -13.26 -5.70 -3.64
N ARG A 115 -12.89 -4.95 -4.69
CA ARG A 115 -12.28 -5.52 -5.91
C ARG A 115 -10.84 -5.96 -5.65
N SER A 116 -10.03 -5.12 -5.01
CA SER A 116 -8.63 -5.46 -4.70
C SER A 116 -8.49 -6.67 -3.78
N CYS A 117 -9.38 -6.86 -2.81
CA CYS A 117 -9.41 -8.04 -1.94
C CYS A 117 -9.81 -9.35 -2.65
N LYS A 118 -10.37 -9.28 -3.87
CA LYS A 118 -10.66 -10.44 -4.72
C LYS A 118 -9.55 -10.69 -5.74
N CYS A 119 -8.62 -9.74 -5.89
CA CYS A 119 -7.46 -9.94 -6.73
C CYS A 119 -6.58 -11.03 -6.07
N PRO A 120 -6.09 -12.03 -6.82
CA PRO A 120 -5.10 -12.98 -6.31
C PRO A 120 -3.93 -12.22 -5.67
N MET A 121 -3.16 -12.77 -4.74
CA MET A 121 -1.95 -12.04 -4.30
C MET A 121 -0.89 -12.06 -5.41
N ILE A 122 0.00 -11.05 -5.41
CA ILE A 122 1.21 -11.05 -6.26
C ILE A 122 1.94 -12.38 -6.05
N GLY A 123 2.16 -13.13 -7.14
CA GLY A 123 2.78 -14.46 -7.10
C GLY A 123 1.82 -15.66 -7.01
N SER A 124 0.50 -15.44 -6.95
CA SER A 124 -0.49 -16.51 -7.16
C SER A 124 -0.46 -16.98 -8.62
N PRO A 125 -0.68 -18.28 -8.92
CA PRO A 125 -0.80 -18.75 -10.29
C PRO A 125 -1.94 -18.09 -11.11
N ALA A 126 -2.88 -17.42 -10.44
CA ALA A 126 -3.92 -16.61 -11.06
C ALA A 126 -3.53 -15.13 -11.28
N TRP A 127 -2.34 -14.70 -10.83
CA TRP A 127 -1.83 -13.36 -11.07
C TRP A 127 -1.39 -13.26 -12.54
N PRO A 128 -1.90 -12.29 -13.32
CA PRO A 128 -1.51 -12.18 -14.72
C PRO A 128 0.00 -11.91 -14.79
N SER A 129 0.73 -12.82 -15.43
CA SER A 129 2.09 -12.62 -15.92
C SER A 129 2.08 -11.64 -17.09
N ALA A 130 1.54 -10.45 -16.87
CA ALA A 130 1.59 -9.37 -17.84
C ALA A 130 2.75 -8.45 -17.47
N PRO A 131 3.62 -8.08 -18.43
CA PRO A 131 4.58 -7.03 -18.18
C PRO A 131 3.76 -5.76 -17.97
N PHE A 132 3.95 -5.09 -16.84
CA PHE A 132 3.48 -3.72 -16.67
C PHE A 132 4.25 -2.85 -17.67
N GLY A 133 3.75 -2.80 -18.91
CA GLY A 133 4.16 -1.86 -19.93
C GLY A 133 3.62 -0.48 -19.57
N TRP A 134 4.52 0.38 -19.09
CA TRP A 134 4.36 1.83 -19.08
C TRP A 134 4.81 2.41 -20.41
#